data_AF-A0A7S0MGS4-F1
#
_entry.id   AF-A0A7S0MGS4-F1
#
_cell.length_a   1.000
_cell.length_b   1.000
_cell.length_c   1.000
_cell.angle_alpha   90.00
_cell.angle_beta   90.00
_cell.angle_gamma   90.00
#
_symmetry.space_group_name_H-M   'P 1'
#
loop_
_entity.id
_entity.type
_entity.pdbx_description
1 polymer ?
#
loop_
_entity_poly.entity_id
_entity_poly.type
_entity_poly.pdbx_seq_one_letter_code
_entity_poly.pdbx_strand_id
1 'polypeptide(L)'
;APYFWTLAFPGGRVDAYDEALRMLRILRLLKMEKYIPSITLVDDVVRNNFHKLRLAGWVTVVFWIVFSALLCACESAHRVVTGDNGIAQSARFGDVLVSLPYTLILLSGDYPLVDFTPSGQAVCLCMCVFA
;
A
#
# COMPACT_ATOMS: atom_id res chain seq x y z
N ALA A 1 6.16 -30.77 3.35
CA ALA A 1 6.52 -31.33 2.05
C ALA A 1 5.25 -31.53 1.23
N PRO A 2 4.73 -30.49 0.55
CA PRO A 2 3.50 -30.60 -0.24
C PRO A 2 3.78 -30.98 -1.71
N TYR A 3 4.98 -30.65 -2.24
CA TYR A 3 5.30 -30.78 -3.66
C TYR A 3 5.31 -32.23 -4.19
N PHE A 4 5.52 -33.23 -3.33
CA PHE A 4 5.49 -34.63 -3.75
C PHE A 4 4.06 -35.15 -3.94
N TRP A 5 3.08 -34.58 -3.23
CA TRP A 5 1.69 -35.06 -3.28
C TRP A 5 0.92 -34.49 -4.48
N THR A 6 1.23 -33.27 -4.90
CA THR A 6 0.68 -32.66 -6.11
C THR A 6 1.24 -33.28 -7.40
N LEU A 7 2.50 -33.73 -7.38
CA LEU A 7 3.14 -34.40 -8.52
C LEU A 7 2.70 -35.86 -8.68
N ALA A 8 2.28 -36.52 -7.59
CA ALA A 8 1.81 -37.91 -7.60
C ALA A 8 0.34 -38.07 -8.05
N PHE A 9 -0.48 -37.00 -8.00
CA PHE A 9 -1.89 -37.02 -8.40
C PHE A 9 -2.26 -35.77 -9.23
N PRO A 10 -1.88 -35.70 -10.51
CA PRO A 10 -2.25 -34.57 -11.37
C PRO A 10 -3.77 -34.56 -11.56
N GLY A 11 -4.44 -33.47 -11.14
CA GLY A 11 -5.90 -33.28 -11.24
C GLY A 11 -6.70 -33.72 -10.00
N GLY A 12 -6.07 -34.07 -8.89
CA GLY A 12 -6.75 -34.39 -7.64
C GLY A 12 -7.28 -33.14 -6.93
N ARG A 13 -8.34 -33.28 -6.11
CA ARG A 13 -8.90 -32.21 -5.25
C ARG A 13 -7.86 -31.46 -4.42
N VAL A 14 -6.72 -32.09 -4.11
CA VAL A 14 -5.61 -31.51 -3.34
C VAL A 14 -4.88 -30.41 -4.12
N ASP A 15 -4.86 -30.46 -5.45
CA ASP A 15 -4.24 -29.44 -6.31
C ASP A 15 -5.04 -28.12 -6.30
N ALA A 16 -6.38 -28.21 -6.31
CA ALA A 16 -7.27 -27.05 -6.19
C ALA A 16 -7.17 -26.33 -4.84
N TYR A 17 -6.69 -27.01 -3.78
CA TYR A 17 -6.52 -26.44 -2.44
C TYR A 17 -5.05 -26.25 -2.04
N ASP A 18 -4.07 -26.45 -2.95
CA ASP A 18 -2.64 -26.33 -2.62
C ASP A 18 -2.26 -24.92 -2.14
N GLU A 19 -2.93 -23.88 -2.65
CA GLU A 19 -2.73 -22.49 -2.21
C GLU A 19 -3.16 -22.27 -0.75
N ALA A 20 -4.32 -22.81 -0.36
CA ALA A 20 -4.82 -22.75 1.02
C ALA A 20 -3.97 -23.60 1.97
N LEU A 21 -3.50 -24.76 1.52
CA LEU A 21 -2.60 -25.62 2.29
C LEU A 21 -1.20 -24.99 2.45
N ARG A 22 -0.76 -24.16 1.51
CA ARG A 22 0.47 -23.36 1.60
C ARG A 22 0.37 -22.26 2.66
N MET A 23 -0.77 -21.57 2.75
CA MET A 23 -1.03 -20.58 3.81
C MET A 23 -1.04 -21.20 5.21
N LEU A 24 -1.53 -22.44 5.35
CA LEU A 24 -1.53 -23.20 6.60
C LEU A 24 -0.10 -23.44 7.16
N ARG A 25 0.92 -23.50 6.30
CA ARG A 25 2.33 -23.59 6.69
C ARG A 25 2.84 -22.30 7.36
N ILE A 26 2.34 -21.13 6.93
CA ILE A 26 2.69 -19.82 7.51
C ILE A 26 2.07 -19.68 8.91
N LEU A 27 0.84 -20.18 9.11
CA LEU A 27 0.20 -20.22 10.44
C LEU A 27 1.01 -21.04 11.45
N ARG A 28 1.67 -22.11 11.02
CA ARG A 28 2.58 -22.90 11.88
C ARG A 28 3.83 -22.11 12.29
N LEU A 29 4.35 -21.24 11.43
CA LEU A 29 5.48 -20.35 11.76
C LEU A 29 5.05 -19.26 12.74
N LEU A 30 3.85 -18.70 12.57
CA LEU A 30 3.29 -17.68 13.47
C LEU A 30 3.05 -18.25 14.89
N LYS A 31 2.67 -19.53 14.99
CA LYS A 31 2.45 -20.23 16.27
C LYS A 31 3.74 -20.67 16.97
N MET A 32 4.93 -20.37 16.43
CA MET A 32 6.17 -20.67 17.16
C MET A 32 6.18 -19.78 18.41
N GLU A 33 6.13 -20.40 19.59
CA GLU A 33 5.87 -19.78 20.91
C GLU A 33 6.79 -18.59 21.24
N LYS A 34 7.90 -18.45 20.51
CA LYS A 34 8.82 -17.30 20.55
C LYS A 34 8.19 -15.97 20.07
N TYR A 35 7.19 -15.97 19.19
CA TYR A 35 6.55 -14.74 18.69
C TYR A 35 5.52 -14.14 19.64
N ILE A 36 4.93 -14.96 20.52
CA ILE A 36 3.93 -14.53 21.50
C ILE A 36 4.46 -13.41 22.41
N PRO A 37 5.64 -13.51 23.06
CA PRO A 37 6.18 -12.43 23.89
C PRO A 37 6.57 -11.18 23.08
N SER A 38 7.01 -11.34 21.83
CA SER A 38 7.34 -10.20 20.97
C SER A 38 6.08 -9.41 20.58
N ILE A 39 4.96 -10.09 20.32
CA ILE A 39 3.68 -9.43 20.00
C ILE A 39 3.13 -8.71 21.22
N THR A 40 3.22 -9.29 22.41
CA THR A 40 2.75 -8.62 23.65
C THR A 40 3.58 -7.37 23.97
N LEU A 41 4.91 -7.40 23.76
CA LEU A 41 5.75 -6.22 23.93
C LEU A 41 5.37 -5.09 22.96
N VAL A 42 5.02 -5.42 21.71
CA VAL A 42 4.53 -4.42 20.74
C VAL A 42 3.16 -3.88 21.15
N ASP A 43 2.24 -4.75 21.61
CA ASP A 43 0.91 -4.32 22.10
C ASP A 43 1.04 -3.36 23.29
N ASP A 44 1.92 -3.64 24.24
CA ASP A 44 2.15 -2.78 25.40
C ASP A 44 2.66 -1.38 24.99
N VAL A 45 3.61 -1.31 24.06
CA VAL A 45 4.16 -0.03 23.58
C VAL A 45 3.11 0.77 22.80
N VAL A 46 2.33 0.09 21.95
CA VAL A 46 1.24 0.71 21.17
C VAL A 46 0.15 1.22 22.11
N ARG A 47 -0.26 0.42 23.10
CA ARG A 47 -1.27 0.80 24.09
C ARG A 47 -0.83 1.97 24.95
N ASN A 48 0.43 1.99 25.38
CA ASN A 48 1.00 3.09 26.16
C ASN A 48 1.08 4.42 25.36
N ASN A 49 1.28 4.34 24.04
CA ASN A 49 1.38 5.54 23.18
C ASN A 49 0.15 5.75 22.28
N PHE A 50 -0.95 5.05 22.53
CA PHE A 50 -2.10 5.00 21.61
C PHE A 50 -2.68 6.39 21.34
N HIS A 51 -2.68 7.28 22.34
CA HIS A 51 -3.16 8.65 22.17
C HIS A 51 -2.33 9.44 21.15
N LYS A 52 -1.00 9.36 21.23
CA LYS A 52 -0.08 10.03 20.29
C LYS A 52 -0.16 9.41 18.91
N LEU A 53 -0.22 8.08 18.84
CA LEU A 53 -0.37 7.35 17.58
C LEU A 53 -1.69 7.68 16.88
N ARG A 54 -2.79 7.78 17.65
CA ARG A 54 -4.10 8.17 17.11
C ARG A 54 -4.11 9.59 16.58
N LEU A 55 -3.46 10.52 17.29
CA LEU A 55 -3.32 11.90 16.82
C LEU A 55 -2.51 11.97 15.51
N ALA A 56 -1.35 11.31 15.48
CA ALA A 56 -0.51 11.24 14.28
C ALA A 56 -1.25 10.60 13.11
N GLY A 57 -1.95 9.48 13.34
CA GLY A 57 -2.75 8.80 12.32
C GLY A 57 -3.87 9.69 11.77
N TRP A 58 -4.53 10.49 12.61
CA TRP A 58 -5.56 11.43 12.14
C TRP A 58 -4.97 12.52 11.25
N VAL A 59 -3.82 13.07 11.65
CA VAL A 59 -3.10 14.08 10.87
C VAL A 59 -2.65 13.50 9.51
N THR A 60 -2.12 12.27 9.49
CA THR A 60 -1.74 11.58 8.24
C THR A 60 -2.94 11.37 7.31
N VAL A 61 -4.10 10.94 7.84
CA VAL A 61 -5.30 10.75 7.01
C VAL A 61 -5.81 12.07 6.42
N VAL A 62 -5.79 13.16 7.19
CA VAL A 62 -6.18 14.49 6.69
C VAL A 62 -5.23 14.95 5.60
N PHE A 63 -3.91 14.84 5.81
CA PHE A 63 -2.92 15.19 4.78
C PHE A 63 -3.06 14.31 3.54
N TRP A 64 -3.33 13.03 3.70
CA TRP A 64 -3.53 12.10 2.59
C TRP A 64 -4.69 12.54 1.67
N ILE A 65 -5.83 12.95 2.26
CA ILE A 65 -6.99 13.45 1.51
C ILE A 65 -6.68 14.81 0.86
N VAL A 66 -6.01 15.72 1.57
CA VAL A 66 -5.64 17.05 1.04
C VAL A 66 -4.67 16.93 -0.15
N PHE A 67 -3.63 16.10 -0.03
CA PHE A 67 -2.69 15.86 -1.12
C PHE A 67 -3.34 15.12 -2.30
N SER A 68 -4.27 14.20 -2.04
CA SER A 68 -5.10 13.56 -3.07
C SER A 68 -5.95 14.55 -3.85
N ALA A 69 -6.60 15.50 -3.17
CA ALA A 69 -7.37 16.56 -3.80
C ALA A 69 -6.50 17.53 -4.61
N LEU A 70 -5.33 17.93 -4.07
CA LEU A 70 -4.37 18.80 -4.75
C LEU A 70 -3.82 18.16 -6.04
N LEU A 71 -3.39 16.89 -5.97
CA LEU A 71 -2.89 16.17 -7.15
C LEU A 71 -3.99 15.93 -8.19
N CYS A 72 -5.23 15.65 -7.76
CA CYS A 72 -6.37 15.57 -8.67
C CYS A 72 -6.63 16.91 -9.38
N ALA A 73 -6.59 18.02 -8.64
CA ALA A 73 -6.78 19.36 -9.23
C ALA A 73 -5.65 19.73 -10.21
N CYS A 74 -4.39 19.41 -9.91
CA CYS A 74 -3.25 19.72 -10.77
C CYS A 74 -3.17 18.85 -12.03
N GLU A 75 -3.54 17.57 -11.95
CA GLU A 75 -3.36 16.60 -13.05
C GLU A 75 -4.64 16.29 -13.83
N SER A 76 -5.83 16.68 -13.35
CA SER A 76 -7.11 16.44 -14.04
C SER A 76 -7.19 17.05 -15.44
N ALA A 77 -6.56 18.21 -15.67
CA ALA A 77 -6.53 18.88 -16.96
C ALA A 77 -5.43 18.36 -17.90
N HIS A 78 -4.46 17.61 -17.39
CA HIS A 78 -3.29 17.18 -18.15
C HIS A 78 -3.54 15.84 -18.86
N ARG A 79 -3.85 15.91 -20.16
CA ARG A 79 -4.16 14.74 -21.01
C ARG A 79 -2.96 14.22 -21.80
N VAL A 80 -1.75 14.70 -21.51
CA VAL A 80 -0.54 14.23 -22.16
C VAL A 80 -0.23 12.82 -21.66
N VAL A 81 0.07 11.92 -22.60
CA VAL A 81 0.50 10.56 -22.30
C VAL A 81 1.98 10.63 -21.98
N THR A 82 2.31 10.61 -20.69
CA THR A 82 3.69 10.59 -20.20
C THR A 82 3.91 9.29 -19.44
N GLY A 83 4.89 8.49 -19.87
CA GLY A 83 5.30 7.24 -19.22
C GLY A 83 5.11 5.97 -20.08
N ASP A 84 5.90 4.96 -19.74
CA ASP A 84 6.11 3.69 -20.46
C ASP A 84 4.83 2.84 -20.62
N ASN A 85 3.81 3.10 -19.78
CA ASN A 85 2.57 2.33 -19.74
C ASN A 85 1.49 2.83 -20.73
N GLY A 86 1.74 3.94 -21.44
CA GLY A 86 0.82 4.47 -22.47
C GLY A 86 -0.53 5.02 -21.96
N ILE A 87 -0.68 5.21 -20.64
CA ILE A 87 -1.92 5.71 -20.02
C ILE A 87 -1.74 7.19 -19.68
N ALA A 88 -2.71 8.03 -20.09
CA ALA A 88 -2.74 9.45 -19.74
C ALA A 88 -2.88 9.67 -18.23
N GLN A 89 -2.20 10.68 -17.70
CA GLN A 89 -2.17 11.00 -16.28
C GLN A 89 -3.55 11.40 -15.73
N SER A 90 -4.35 12.08 -16.55
CA SER A 90 -5.78 12.34 -16.31
C SER A 90 -6.63 11.09 -16.03
N ALA A 91 -6.26 9.91 -16.52
CA ALA A 91 -6.98 8.67 -16.20
C ALA A 91 -6.63 8.11 -14.81
N ARG A 92 -5.47 8.48 -14.26
CA ARG A 92 -5.02 8.10 -12.91
C ARG A 92 -5.51 9.08 -11.85
N PHE A 93 -5.58 10.36 -12.20
CA PHE A 93 -6.00 11.46 -11.33
C PHE A 93 -7.39 12.02 -11.70
N GLY A 94 -8.24 11.21 -12.33
CA GLY A 94 -9.55 11.64 -12.81
C GLY A 94 -10.55 11.94 -11.70
N ASP A 95 -10.50 11.17 -10.61
CA ASP A 95 -11.32 11.36 -9.43
C ASP A 95 -10.45 11.32 -8.16
N VAL A 96 -10.88 12.06 -7.13
CA VAL A 96 -10.19 12.10 -5.83
C VAL A 96 -10.08 10.71 -5.21
N LEU A 97 -11.15 9.89 -5.30
CA LEU A 97 -11.13 8.54 -4.74
C LEU A 97 -10.21 7.57 -5.51
N VAL A 98 -10.08 7.77 -6.82
CA VAL A 98 -9.18 6.96 -7.67
C VAL A 98 -7.73 7.37 -7.44
N SER A 99 -7.47 8.64 -7.09
CA SER A 99 -6.12 9.13 -6.80
C SER A 99 -5.59 8.73 -5.42
N LEU A 100 -6.46 8.45 -4.44
CA LEU A 100 -6.08 8.05 -3.08
C LEU A 100 -5.03 6.92 -2.97
N PRO A 101 -5.18 5.76 -3.64
CA PRO A 101 -4.17 4.70 -3.55
C PRO A 101 -2.82 5.14 -4.13
N TYR A 102 -2.82 5.96 -5.19
CA TYR A 102 -1.59 6.50 -5.75
C TYR A 102 -0.93 7.48 -4.77
N THR A 103 -1.70 8.40 -4.19
CA THR A 103 -1.16 9.34 -3.21
C THR A 103 -0.69 8.65 -1.94
N LEU A 104 -1.25 7.51 -1.56
CA LEU A 104 -0.76 6.72 -0.43
C LEU A 104 0.67 6.19 -0.69
N ILE A 105 0.93 5.73 -1.91
CA ILE A 105 2.26 5.25 -2.34
C ILE A 105 3.27 6.41 -2.39
N LEU A 106 2.85 7.57 -2.91
CA LEU A 106 3.70 8.77 -2.87
C LEU A 106 3.98 9.21 -1.42
N LEU A 107 3.00 9.06 -0.51
CA LEU A 107 3.16 9.43 0.90
C LEU A 107 4.09 8.46 1.64
N SER A 108 4.14 7.20 1.23
CA SER A 108 5.10 6.22 1.78
C SER A 108 6.52 6.41 1.25
N GLY A 109 6.74 7.36 0.34
CA GLY A 109 8.04 7.68 -0.23
C GLY A 109 8.44 6.83 -1.44
N ASP A 110 7.54 6.00 -1.96
CA ASP A 110 7.76 5.26 -3.20
C ASP A 110 7.34 6.14 -4.39
N TYR A 111 8.28 6.43 -5.30
CA TYR A 111 8.05 7.30 -6.48
C TYR A 111 8.14 6.54 -7.81
N PRO A 112 7.18 5.66 -8.14
CA PRO A 112 7.13 5.00 -9.44
C PRO A 112 6.65 5.94 -10.56
N LEU A 113 5.99 7.05 -10.23
CA LEU A 113 5.55 8.09 -11.16
C LEU A 113 6.38 9.35 -10.89
N VAL A 114 7.09 9.83 -11.90
CA VAL A 114 7.92 11.06 -11.81
C VAL A 114 7.53 12.12 -12.85
N ASP A 115 6.76 11.73 -13.87
CA ASP A 115 6.35 12.59 -14.97
C ASP A 115 5.14 13.47 -14.59
N PHE A 116 5.27 14.35 -13.61
CA PHE A 116 4.22 15.30 -13.23
C PHE A 116 4.33 16.63 -13.96
N THR A 117 3.20 17.34 -14.08
CA THR A 117 3.20 18.76 -14.45
C THR A 117 4.05 19.57 -13.46
N PRO A 118 4.60 20.74 -13.83
CA PRO A 118 5.41 21.54 -12.89
C PRO A 118 4.65 21.91 -11.60
N SER A 119 3.33 22.10 -11.68
CA SER A 119 2.47 22.27 -10.50
C SER A 119 2.35 20.98 -9.67
N GLY A 120 2.18 19.82 -10.32
CA GLY A 120 2.17 18.52 -9.64
C GLY A 120 3.51 18.18 -8.98
N GLN A 121 4.63 18.56 -9.60
CA GLN A 121 5.98 18.39 -9.06
C GLN A 121 6.17 19.21 -7.77
N ALA A 122 5.65 20.44 -7.71
CA ALA A 122 5.69 21.25 -6.50
C ALA A 122 4.89 20.60 -5.35
N VAL A 123 3.71 20.03 -5.64
CA VAL A 123 2.92 19.28 -4.65
C VAL A 123 3.67 18.03 -4.18
N CYS A 124 4.32 17.30 -5.09
CA CYS A 124 5.13 16.13 -4.75
C CYS A 124 6.34 16.51 -3.86
N LEU A 125 7.00 17.64 -4.10
CA LEU A 125 8.07 18.14 -3.25
C LEU A 125 7.56 18.47 -1.84
N CYS A 126 6.44 19.19 -1.73
CA CYS A 126 5.82 19.44 -0.44
C CYS A 126 5.49 18.12 0.28
N MET A 127 4.97 17.14 -0.45
CA MET A 127 4.66 15.81 0.09
C MET A 127 5.90 15.10 0.63
N CYS A 128 7.05 15.12 -0.06
CA CYS A 128 8.32 14.59 0.44
C CYS A 128 8.78 15.24 1.75
N VAL A 129 8.48 16.53 1.95
CA VAL A 129 8.91 17.28 3.16
C VAL A 129 8.02 16.96 4.36
N PHE A 130 6.74 16.65 4.11
CA PHE A 130 5.77 16.35 5.16
C PHE A 130 5.62 14.84 5.46
N ALA A 131 6.15 13.97 4.59
CA ALA A 131 6.25 12.52 4.79
C ALA A 131 7.40 12.17 5.75
#